data_AF-A0A1W1I1G0-F1
#
_entry.id   AF-A0A1W1I1G0-F1
#
_cell.length_a   1.000
_cell.length_b   1.000
_cell.length_c   1.000
_cell.angle_alpha   90.00
_cell.angle_beta   90.00
_cell.angle_gamma   90.00
#
_symmetry.space_group_name_H-M   'P 1'
#
loop_
_entity.id
_entity.type
_entity.pdbx_description
1 polymer ?
#
loop_
_entity_poly.entity_id
_entity_poly.type
_entity_poly.pdbx_seq_one_letter_code
_entity_poly.pdbx_strand_id
1 'polypeptide(L)'
;MLIERLETVDQVLRRVIRKVVYLTLIVPLRALTGLLHILRVKVLRRIAIWMWRQDDTIIANRPRPVHSVFFVCKGNICRSPLAEAYMKSKLKGKNQLRVFSGGLDTTPGHTANAVAETIARQYGLALEGHRTTPISRDLIRQADLILVMDYSQRQSLLATYPEAQGKVSLLSSFRRGVLTHIPDPYGGTLEQFDHCYQLISQSCDNLLTYIEIPESASLHERSVH
;
A
#
# COMPACT_ATOMS: atom_id res chain seq x y z
N MET A 1 -2.24 68.32 37.59
CA MET A 1 -3.19 68.59 36.48
C MET A 1 -2.59 68.55 35.07
N LEU A 2 -1.61 69.40 34.67
CA LEU A 2 -1.01 69.32 33.31
C LEU A 2 -0.08 68.11 33.12
N ILE A 3 0.75 67.78 34.12
CA ILE A 3 1.70 66.65 34.09
C ILE A 3 0.97 65.31 34.07
N GLU A 4 -0.06 65.12 34.90
CA GLU A 4 -0.91 63.91 34.89
C GLU A 4 -1.61 63.69 33.55
N ARG A 5 -2.02 64.76 32.86
CA ARG A 5 -2.61 64.68 31.51
C ARG A 5 -1.57 64.24 30.47
N LEU A 6 -0.32 64.68 30.59
CA LEU A 6 0.76 64.26 29.68
C LEU A 6 1.14 62.80 29.91
N GLU A 7 1.19 62.34 31.15
CA GLU A 7 1.45 60.92 31.47
C GLU A 7 0.34 59.99 30.99
N THR A 8 -0.93 60.41 31.11
CA THR A 8 -2.06 59.62 30.57
C THR A 8 -2.05 59.57 29.05
N VAL A 9 -1.70 60.67 28.37
CA VAL A 9 -1.57 60.70 26.91
C VAL A 9 -0.43 59.79 26.44
N ASP A 10 0.73 59.81 27.10
CA ASP A 10 1.86 58.92 26.77
C ASP A 10 1.52 57.44 27.00
N GLN A 11 0.80 57.10 28.07
CA GLN A 11 0.34 55.73 28.32
C GLN A 11 -0.65 55.24 27.25
N VAL A 12 -1.60 56.10 26.84
CA VAL A 12 -2.56 55.78 25.77
C VAL A 12 -1.81 55.61 24.44
N LEU A 13 -0.87 56.50 24.14
CA LEU A 13 -0.07 56.44 22.92
C LEU A 13 0.77 55.16 22.85
N ARG A 14 1.44 54.78 23.95
CA ARG A 14 2.19 53.50 24.04
C ARG A 14 1.29 52.29 23.85
N ARG A 15 0.07 52.30 24.40
CA ARG A 15 -0.91 51.21 24.19
C ARG A 15 -1.36 51.12 22.73
N VAL A 16 -1.62 52.25 22.08
CA VAL A 16 -2.01 52.30 20.67
C VAL A 16 -0.87 51.81 19.78
N ILE A 17 0.35 52.33 19.97
CA ILE A 17 1.54 51.91 19.20
C ILE A 17 1.76 50.39 19.34
N ARG A 18 1.71 49.86 20.57
CA ARG A 18 1.91 48.42 20.80
C ARG A 18 0.83 47.58 20.12
N LYS A 19 -0.43 48.03 20.11
CA LYS A 19 -1.53 47.35 19.44
C LYS A 19 -1.41 47.40 17.91
N VAL A 20 -0.98 48.55 17.37
CA VAL A 20 -0.70 48.73 15.94
C VAL A 20 0.44 47.82 15.52
N VAL A 21 1.60 47.88 16.18
CA VAL A 21 2.77 47.00 15.89
C VAL A 21 2.38 45.52 15.97
N TYR A 22 1.60 45.13 16.97
CA TYR A 22 1.15 43.74 17.10
C TYR A 22 0.27 43.31 15.91
N LEU A 23 -0.70 44.14 15.52
CA LEU A 23 -1.64 43.83 14.44
C LEU A 23 -1.02 43.94 13.04
N THR A 24 -0.13 44.91 12.81
CA THR A 24 0.43 45.19 11.47
C THR A 24 1.74 44.44 11.18
N LEU A 25 2.49 44.06 12.21
CA LEU A 25 3.79 43.39 12.02
C LEU A 25 3.80 41.98 12.61
N ILE A 26 3.38 41.79 13.87
CA ILE A 26 3.55 40.49 14.56
C ILE A 26 2.53 39.44 14.08
N VAL A 27 1.24 39.80 13.99
CA VAL A 27 0.18 38.90 13.50
C VAL A 27 0.44 38.41 12.07
N PRO A 28 0.73 39.26 11.08
CA PRO A 28 1.02 38.80 9.72
C PRO A 28 2.31 37.99 9.63
N LEU A 29 3.35 38.32 10.41
CA LEU A 29 4.58 37.53 10.44
C LEU A 29 4.34 36.12 11.01
N ARG A 30 3.53 35.98 12.07
CA ARG A 30 3.11 34.67 12.60
C ARG A 30 2.28 33.89 11.58
N ALA A 31 1.32 34.53 10.91
CA ALA A 31 0.53 33.91 9.86
C ALA A 31 1.42 33.43 8.70
N LEU A 32 2.41 34.22 8.29
CA LEU A 32 3.38 33.87 7.24
C LEU A 32 4.25 32.68 7.65
N THR A 33 4.76 32.65 8.89
CA THR A 33 5.52 31.49 9.39
C THR A 33 4.67 30.22 9.47
N GLY A 34 3.40 30.33 9.86
CA GLY A 34 2.45 29.21 9.84
C GLY A 34 2.15 28.72 8.43
N LEU A 35 1.95 29.63 7.47
CA LEU A 35 1.74 29.31 6.06
C LEU A 35 2.98 28.65 5.44
N LEU A 36 4.18 29.18 5.70
CA LEU A 36 5.46 28.59 5.28
C LEU A 36 5.67 27.20 5.88
N HIS A 37 5.31 27.00 7.15
CA HIS A 37 5.35 25.69 7.79
C HIS A 37 4.38 24.71 7.10
N ILE A 38 3.13 25.11 6.85
CA ILE A 38 2.13 24.28 6.15
C ILE A 38 2.60 23.94 4.73
N LEU A 39 3.13 24.92 3.98
CA LEU A 39 3.68 24.71 2.65
C LEU A 39 4.88 23.76 2.69
N ARG A 40 5.80 23.95 3.63
CA ARG A 40 6.97 23.09 3.84
C ARG A 40 6.56 21.66 4.19
N VAL A 41 5.59 21.46 5.09
CA VAL A 41 5.06 20.12 5.42
C VAL A 41 4.38 19.49 4.20
N LYS A 42 3.58 20.23 3.42
CA LYS A 42 2.96 19.72 2.20
C LYS A 42 3.99 19.34 1.13
N VAL A 43 5.03 20.16 0.95
CA VAL A 43 6.12 19.91 0.00
C VAL A 43 6.98 18.73 0.45
N LEU A 44 7.41 18.68 1.71
CA LEU A 44 8.17 17.56 2.26
C LEU A 44 7.36 16.27 2.21
N ARG A 45 6.05 16.31 2.50
CA ARG A 45 5.18 15.14 2.34
C ARG A 45 5.09 14.69 0.88
N ARG A 46 5.00 15.62 -0.08
CA ARG A 46 5.02 15.29 -1.52
C ARG A 46 6.36 14.73 -1.98
N ILE A 47 7.48 15.30 -1.53
CA ILE A 47 8.83 14.81 -1.82
C ILE A 47 9.04 13.44 -1.19
N ALA A 48 8.64 13.24 0.08
CA ALA A 48 8.71 11.94 0.74
C ALA A 48 7.86 10.89 0.01
N ILE A 49 6.63 11.22 -0.39
CA ILE A 49 5.77 10.35 -1.23
C ILE A 49 6.43 10.06 -2.58
N TRP A 50 7.08 11.05 -3.20
CA TRP A 50 7.77 10.89 -4.49
C TRP A 50 9.04 10.04 -4.38
N MET A 51 9.85 10.24 -3.34
CA MET A 51 11.03 9.42 -3.04
C MET A 51 10.63 7.99 -2.70
N TRP A 52 9.57 7.80 -1.90
CA TRP A 52 9.01 6.48 -1.59
C TRP A 52 8.38 5.80 -2.81
N ARG A 53 7.81 6.57 -3.74
CA ARG A 53 7.30 6.05 -5.02
C ARG A 53 8.40 5.34 -5.80
N GLN A 54 9.66 5.77 -5.70
CA GLN A 54 10.71 5.21 -6.54
C GLN A 54 10.99 3.72 -6.24
N ASP A 55 10.96 3.28 -4.98
CA ASP A 55 11.32 1.89 -4.65
C ASP A 55 10.28 0.85 -5.08
N ASP A 56 8.98 1.19 -5.04
CA ASP A 56 7.92 0.27 -5.49
C ASP A 56 7.63 0.40 -7.00
N THR A 57 7.96 1.53 -7.64
CA THR A 57 7.79 1.71 -9.10
C THR A 57 8.86 1.03 -9.94
N ILE A 58 10.00 0.63 -9.36
CA ILE A 58 11.08 -0.07 -10.07
C ILE A 58 10.59 -1.42 -10.64
N ILE A 59 9.65 -2.10 -9.97
CA ILE A 59 9.06 -3.36 -10.47
C ILE A 59 7.93 -3.07 -11.46
N ALA A 60 7.10 -2.06 -11.20
CA ALA A 60 5.98 -1.70 -12.09
C ALA A 60 6.42 -1.15 -13.47
N ASN A 61 7.63 -0.58 -13.59
CA ASN A 61 8.11 0.07 -14.81
C ASN A 61 8.98 -0.81 -15.72
N ARG A 62 9.13 -2.11 -15.42
CA ARG A 62 9.78 -3.06 -16.35
C ARG A 62 8.89 -4.29 -16.53
N PRO A 63 8.14 -4.40 -17.65
CA PRO A 63 7.51 -5.66 -17.98
C PRO A 63 8.63 -6.70 -18.11
N ARG A 64 8.60 -7.68 -17.22
CA ARG A 64 9.40 -8.89 -17.29
C ARG A 64 8.43 -10.04 -17.37
N PRO A 65 8.79 -11.15 -18.03
CA PRO A 65 8.03 -12.38 -17.94
C PRO A 65 7.87 -12.76 -16.47
N VAL A 66 6.63 -12.88 -16.01
CA VAL A 66 6.31 -13.33 -14.65
C VAL A 66 5.69 -14.72 -14.77
N HIS A 67 6.35 -15.72 -14.18
CA HIS A 67 5.83 -17.08 -14.09
C HIS A 67 5.15 -17.35 -12.75
N SER A 68 5.44 -16.55 -11.73
CA SER A 68 4.85 -16.74 -10.41
C SER A 68 4.55 -15.45 -9.63
N VAL A 69 3.33 -15.38 -9.08
CA VAL A 69 2.87 -14.30 -8.19
C VAL A 69 2.55 -14.87 -6.81
N PHE A 70 3.14 -14.28 -5.79
CA PHE A 70 2.97 -14.66 -4.38
C PHE A 70 2.29 -13.54 -3.58
N PHE A 71 1.06 -13.78 -3.13
CA PHE A 71 0.32 -12.82 -2.31
C PHE A 71 0.59 -13.04 -0.82
N VAL A 72 0.97 -11.98 -0.12
CA VAL A 72 1.33 -12.05 1.31
C VAL A 72 0.47 -11.11 2.12
N CYS A 73 -0.07 -11.60 3.24
CA CYS A 73 -0.62 -10.75 4.29
C CYS A 73 -0.17 -11.24 5.67
N LYS A 74 -0.72 -10.68 6.76
CA LYS A 74 -0.36 -11.09 8.12
C LYS A 74 -0.70 -12.56 8.39
N GLY A 75 -1.99 -12.90 8.47
CA GLY A 75 -2.44 -14.24 8.89
C GLY A 75 -2.74 -15.24 7.78
N ASN A 76 -2.73 -14.82 6.51
CA ASN A 76 -3.16 -15.64 5.36
C ASN A 76 -4.59 -16.22 5.47
N ILE A 77 -5.49 -15.50 6.14
CA ILE A 77 -6.90 -15.90 6.32
C ILE A 77 -7.91 -14.98 5.64
N CYS A 78 -7.55 -13.72 5.34
CA CYS A 78 -8.47 -12.73 4.75
C CYS A 78 -7.97 -12.22 3.39
N ARG A 79 -6.98 -11.31 3.42
CA ARG A 79 -6.54 -10.52 2.26
C ARG A 79 -5.83 -11.34 1.17
N SER A 80 -4.78 -12.08 1.52
CA SER A 80 -3.99 -12.83 0.52
C SER A 80 -4.74 -14.02 -0.12
N PRO A 81 -5.61 -14.77 0.60
CA PRO A 81 -6.45 -15.78 -0.03
C PRO A 81 -7.44 -15.19 -1.03
N LEU A 82 -8.08 -14.05 -0.71
CA LEU A 82 -8.96 -13.35 -1.63
C LEU A 82 -8.23 -12.91 -2.91
N ALA A 83 -7.02 -12.36 -2.75
CA ALA A 83 -6.20 -11.95 -3.89
C ALA A 83 -5.80 -13.14 -4.79
N GLU A 84 -5.38 -14.26 -4.18
CA GLU A 84 -5.07 -15.49 -4.90
C GLU A 84 -6.27 -16.02 -5.68
N ALA A 85 -7.43 -16.17 -5.03
CA ALA A 85 -8.64 -16.69 -5.65
C ALA A 85 -9.14 -15.78 -6.78
N TYR A 86 -9.12 -14.46 -6.54
CA TYR A 86 -9.46 -13.49 -7.57
C TYR A 86 -8.54 -13.60 -8.78
N MET A 87 -7.22 -13.60 -8.56
CA MET A 87 -6.25 -13.70 -9.64
C MET A 87 -6.40 -15.01 -10.42
N LYS A 88 -6.55 -16.15 -9.73
CA LYS A 88 -6.83 -17.45 -10.36
C LYS A 88 -8.12 -17.41 -11.18
N SER A 89 -9.16 -16.71 -10.73
CA SER A 89 -10.41 -16.58 -11.50
C SER A 89 -10.21 -15.87 -12.84
N LYS A 90 -9.31 -14.88 -12.89
CA LYS A 90 -8.97 -14.11 -14.10
C LYS A 90 -8.05 -14.85 -15.07
N LEU A 91 -7.34 -15.86 -14.55
CA LEU A 91 -6.41 -16.69 -15.31
C LEU A 91 -7.03 -18.01 -15.78
N LYS A 92 -8.35 -18.20 -15.64
CA LYS A 92 -9.03 -19.38 -16.20
C LYS A 92 -8.77 -19.44 -17.72
N GLY A 93 -8.06 -20.49 -18.17
CA GLY A 93 -7.62 -20.66 -19.55
C GLY A 93 -6.19 -20.15 -19.85
N LYS A 94 -5.50 -19.55 -18.88
CA LYS A 94 -4.11 -19.06 -18.95
C LYS A 94 -3.24 -19.77 -17.92
N ASN A 95 -3.04 -21.08 -18.11
CA ASN A 95 -2.42 -22.00 -17.13
C ASN A 95 -0.91 -21.77 -16.82
N GLN A 96 -0.32 -20.67 -17.28
CA GLN A 96 1.13 -20.47 -17.26
C GLN A 96 1.61 -19.60 -16.09
N LEU A 97 0.70 -18.84 -15.45
CA LEU A 97 1.02 -18.04 -14.28
C LEU A 97 0.68 -18.80 -12.99
N ARG A 98 1.69 -19.17 -12.22
CA ARG A 98 1.51 -19.79 -10.90
C ARG A 98 1.11 -18.71 -9.89
N VAL A 99 0.00 -18.94 -9.19
CA VAL A 99 -0.49 -18.01 -8.17
C VAL A 99 -0.66 -18.75 -6.85
N PHE A 100 -0.12 -18.18 -5.77
CA PHE A 100 -0.20 -18.73 -4.43
C PHE A 100 -0.19 -17.62 -3.37
N SER A 101 -0.58 -17.94 -2.14
CA SER A 101 -0.58 -17.01 -1.02
C SER A 101 0.05 -17.56 0.25
N GLY A 102 0.45 -16.64 1.15
CA GLY A 102 1.09 -16.98 2.41
C GLY A 102 0.95 -15.90 3.48
N GLY A 103 1.37 -16.23 4.69
CA GLY A 103 1.22 -15.41 5.90
C GLY A 103 2.54 -15.16 6.61
N LEU A 104 2.76 -13.90 7.00
CA LEU A 104 3.92 -13.50 7.81
C LEU A 104 3.85 -14.03 9.24
N ASP A 105 2.64 -14.15 9.77
CA ASP A 105 2.34 -14.50 11.16
C ASP A 105 1.13 -15.45 11.15
N THR A 106 1.40 -16.72 10.84
CA THR A 106 0.37 -17.76 10.73
C THR A 106 0.96 -19.12 11.00
N THR A 107 0.13 -20.03 11.49
CA THR A 107 0.40 -21.46 11.56
C THR A 107 -0.23 -22.17 10.36
N PRO A 108 0.33 -23.30 9.88
CA PRO A 108 -0.20 -23.97 8.70
C PRO A 108 -1.55 -24.64 8.96
N GLY A 109 -2.41 -24.67 7.95
CA GLY A 109 -3.59 -25.54 7.91
C GLY A 109 -4.93 -24.94 8.35
N HIS A 110 -4.99 -23.67 8.75
CA HIS A 110 -6.27 -23.01 9.02
C HIS A 110 -7.00 -22.68 7.72
N THR A 111 -8.34 -22.66 7.77
CA THR A 111 -9.17 -22.21 6.64
C THR A 111 -9.15 -20.69 6.51
N ALA A 112 -9.71 -20.18 5.42
CA ALA A 112 -9.96 -18.76 5.31
C ALA A 112 -10.96 -18.29 6.39
N ASN A 113 -10.94 -16.99 6.69
CA ASN A 113 -11.90 -16.37 7.58
C ASN A 113 -13.31 -16.48 6.99
N ALA A 114 -14.31 -16.85 7.79
CA ALA A 114 -15.68 -17.08 7.33
C ALA A 114 -16.32 -15.86 6.64
N VAL A 115 -15.97 -14.63 7.06
CA VAL A 115 -16.45 -13.40 6.43
C VAL A 115 -15.77 -13.20 5.07
N ALA A 116 -14.47 -13.51 4.97
CA ALA A 116 -13.76 -13.50 3.68
C ALA A 116 -14.33 -14.55 2.71
N GLU A 117 -14.68 -15.75 3.20
CA GLU A 117 -15.37 -16.76 2.38
C GLU A 117 -16.74 -16.27 1.91
N THR A 118 -17.50 -15.60 2.78
CA THR A 118 -18.80 -15.02 2.42
C THR A 118 -18.65 -13.98 1.32
N ILE A 119 -17.69 -13.05 1.43
CA ILE A 119 -17.39 -12.09 0.37
C ILE A 119 -16.93 -12.81 -0.90
N ALA A 120 -16.03 -13.80 -0.81
CA ALA A 120 -15.58 -14.55 -1.98
C ALA A 120 -16.76 -15.14 -2.76
N ARG A 121 -17.69 -15.81 -2.08
CA ARG A 121 -18.88 -16.42 -2.69
C ARG A 121 -19.79 -15.37 -3.34
N GLN A 122 -19.96 -14.20 -2.74
CA GLN A 122 -20.75 -13.09 -3.32
C GLN A 122 -20.21 -12.66 -4.69
N TYR A 123 -18.91 -12.76 -4.91
CA TYR A 123 -18.25 -12.44 -6.16
C TYR A 123 -17.95 -13.65 -7.05
N GLY A 124 -18.53 -14.81 -6.76
CA GLY A 124 -18.34 -16.04 -7.55
C GLY A 124 -16.93 -16.64 -7.44
N LEU A 125 -16.21 -16.33 -6.37
CA LEU A 125 -14.91 -16.90 -6.04
C LEU A 125 -15.05 -18.04 -5.04
N ALA A 126 -14.14 -19.01 -5.16
CA ALA A 126 -14.03 -20.13 -4.25
C ALA A 126 -12.78 -19.97 -3.38
N LEU A 127 -12.95 -20.05 -2.06
CA LEU A 127 -11.85 -20.19 -1.09
C LEU A 127 -11.82 -21.59 -0.47
N GLU A 128 -12.70 -22.48 -0.94
CA GLU A 128 -12.75 -23.87 -0.55
C GLU A 128 -11.40 -24.55 -0.83
N GLY A 129 -10.85 -25.23 0.17
CA GLY A 129 -9.54 -25.86 0.09
C GLY A 129 -8.35 -24.93 0.39
N HIS A 130 -8.56 -23.62 0.56
CA HIS A 130 -7.51 -22.72 1.05
C HIS A 130 -7.00 -23.18 2.41
N ARG A 131 -5.69 -23.20 2.58
CA ARG A 131 -5.02 -23.50 3.85
C ARG A 131 -3.94 -22.47 4.11
N THR A 132 -3.93 -21.91 5.32
CA THR A 132 -2.89 -20.99 5.72
C THR A 132 -1.53 -21.63 5.53
N THR A 133 -0.61 -20.86 4.96
CA THR A 133 0.75 -21.30 4.68
C THR A 133 1.72 -20.25 5.21
N PRO A 134 2.56 -20.58 6.22
CA PRO A 134 3.60 -19.68 6.68
C PRO A 134 4.59 -19.37 5.56
N ILE A 135 5.05 -18.12 5.48
CA ILE A 135 6.10 -17.76 4.53
C ILE A 135 7.38 -18.53 4.87
N SER A 136 8.04 -19.06 3.85
CA SER A 136 9.34 -19.72 3.94
C SER A 136 10.28 -19.17 2.89
N ARG A 137 11.59 -19.39 3.09
CA ARG A 137 12.62 -19.01 2.11
C ARG A 137 12.39 -19.66 0.75
N ASP A 138 11.87 -20.89 0.72
CA ASP A 138 11.58 -21.58 -0.53
C ASP A 138 10.42 -20.95 -1.28
N LEU A 139 9.36 -20.52 -0.59
CA LEU A 139 8.26 -19.77 -1.21
C LEU A 139 8.74 -18.42 -1.74
N ILE A 140 9.59 -17.73 -0.98
CA ILE A 140 10.22 -16.48 -1.44
C ILE A 140 11.02 -16.74 -2.71
N ARG A 141 11.87 -17.77 -2.77
CA ARG A 141 12.68 -18.11 -3.95
C ARG A 141 11.84 -18.43 -5.18
N GLN A 142 10.74 -19.16 -5.01
CA GLN A 142 9.84 -19.58 -6.08
C GLN A 142 9.03 -18.44 -6.71
N ALA A 143 8.94 -17.29 -6.03
CA ALA A 143 8.18 -16.13 -6.50
C ALA A 143 9.04 -15.21 -7.37
N ASP A 144 8.54 -14.87 -8.56
CA ASP A 144 9.08 -13.80 -9.41
C ASP A 144 8.58 -12.43 -8.93
N LEU A 145 7.33 -12.39 -8.44
CA LEU A 145 6.69 -11.20 -7.90
C LEU A 145 6.00 -11.51 -6.57
N ILE A 146 6.30 -10.74 -5.54
CA ILE A 146 5.73 -10.86 -4.19
C ILE A 146 4.91 -9.59 -3.91
N LEU A 147 3.63 -9.79 -3.58
CA LEU A 147 2.66 -8.72 -3.40
C LEU A 147 2.14 -8.70 -1.97
N VAL A 148 2.54 -7.67 -1.21
CA VAL A 148 2.11 -7.43 0.17
C VAL A 148 0.95 -6.43 0.21
N MET A 149 0.14 -6.46 1.27
CA MET A 149 -1.08 -5.64 1.37
C MET A 149 -0.82 -4.25 1.94
N ASP A 150 0.18 -4.12 2.81
CA ASP A 150 0.52 -2.87 3.48
C ASP A 150 2.04 -2.74 3.72
N TYR A 151 2.45 -1.53 4.09
CA TYR A 151 3.86 -1.19 4.21
C TYR A 151 4.54 -1.88 5.39
N SER A 152 3.82 -2.11 6.49
CA SER A 152 4.37 -2.81 7.64
C SER A 152 4.74 -4.25 7.28
N GLN A 153 3.90 -4.92 6.47
CA GLN A 153 4.18 -6.25 5.94
C GLN A 153 5.42 -6.25 5.04
N ARG A 154 5.57 -5.24 4.18
CA ARG A 154 6.76 -5.08 3.33
C ARG A 154 8.03 -4.99 4.17
N GLN A 155 8.02 -4.13 5.20
CA GLN A 155 9.17 -3.95 6.09
C GLN A 155 9.50 -5.24 6.84
N SER A 156 8.51 -5.89 7.47
CA SER A 156 8.72 -7.14 8.20
C SER A 156 9.23 -8.27 7.30
N LEU A 157 8.71 -8.36 6.08
CA LEU A 157 9.16 -9.35 5.11
C LEU A 157 10.61 -9.11 4.72
N LEU A 158 10.99 -7.88 4.34
CA LEU A 158 12.35 -7.56 3.90
C LEU A 158 13.38 -7.60 5.04
N ALA A 159 12.97 -7.33 6.28
CA ALA A 159 13.83 -7.50 7.45
C ALA A 159 14.20 -8.98 7.68
N THR A 160 13.27 -9.90 7.38
CA THR A 160 13.45 -11.34 7.57
C THR A 160 14.06 -12.02 6.34
N TYR A 161 13.70 -11.55 5.14
CA TYR A 161 14.11 -12.08 3.83
C TYR A 161 14.69 -10.97 2.94
N PRO A 162 15.89 -10.44 3.23
CA PRO A 162 16.50 -9.39 2.42
C PRO A 162 16.69 -9.77 0.95
N GLU A 163 16.85 -11.06 0.64
CA GLU A 163 16.96 -11.55 -0.75
C GLU A 163 15.69 -11.38 -1.58
N ALA A 164 14.55 -11.09 -0.94
CA ALA A 164 13.30 -10.75 -1.63
C ALA A 164 13.31 -9.32 -2.19
N GLN A 165 14.32 -8.52 -1.88
CA GLN A 165 14.44 -7.16 -2.40
C GLN A 165 14.48 -7.16 -3.93
N GLY A 166 13.81 -6.20 -4.55
CA GLY A 166 13.69 -6.10 -6.01
C GLY A 166 12.59 -6.97 -6.63
N LYS A 167 11.89 -7.80 -5.84
CA LYS A 167 10.67 -8.50 -6.26
C LYS A 167 9.45 -8.32 -5.35
N VAL A 168 9.57 -7.52 -4.29
CA VAL A 168 8.46 -7.22 -3.37
C VAL A 168 7.86 -5.85 -3.67
N SER A 169 6.54 -5.79 -3.85
CA SER A 169 5.78 -4.56 -4.04
C SER A 169 4.48 -4.57 -3.24
N LEU A 170 3.94 -3.38 -2.93
CA LEU A 170 2.57 -3.27 -2.44
C LEU A 170 1.59 -3.60 -3.59
N LEU A 171 0.60 -4.45 -3.33
CA LEU A 171 -0.45 -4.78 -4.31
C LEU A 171 -1.18 -3.52 -4.80
N SER A 172 -1.44 -2.59 -3.90
CA SER A 172 -2.06 -1.30 -4.22
C SER A 172 -1.23 -0.40 -5.13
N SER A 173 0.05 -0.72 -5.39
CA SER A 173 0.89 0.03 -6.33
C SER A 173 0.40 -0.03 -7.76
N PHE A 174 -0.36 -1.06 -8.09
CA PHE A 174 -0.93 -1.24 -9.42
C PHE A 174 -2.24 -0.44 -9.58
N ARG A 175 -2.73 0.28 -8.57
CA ARG A 175 -3.90 1.15 -8.71
C ARG A 175 -3.55 2.50 -9.31
N ARG A 176 -4.42 3.01 -10.19
CA ARG A 176 -4.36 4.40 -10.66
C ARG A 176 -4.72 5.35 -9.50
N GLY A 177 -3.77 6.17 -9.06
CA GLY A 177 -4.02 7.21 -8.06
C GLY A 177 -2.96 7.31 -6.97
N VAL A 178 -3.40 7.70 -5.77
CA VAL A 178 -2.53 7.79 -4.59
C VAL A 178 -2.22 6.37 -4.11
N LEU A 179 -0.93 6.07 -3.93
CA LEU A 179 -0.48 4.85 -3.26
C LEU A 179 -1.04 4.83 -1.84
N THR A 180 -2.00 3.95 -1.61
CA THR A 180 -2.54 3.63 -0.28
C THR A 180 -2.21 2.20 0.07
N HIS A 181 -2.34 1.78 1.33
CA HIS A 181 -2.34 0.36 1.68
C HIS A 181 -3.74 -0.23 1.46
N ILE A 182 -3.84 -1.55 1.43
CA ILE A 182 -5.12 -2.26 1.52
C ILE A 182 -5.40 -2.49 3.01
N PRO A 183 -6.47 -1.87 3.57
CA PRO A 183 -6.77 -1.95 5.00
C PRO A 183 -7.02 -3.40 5.43
N ASP A 184 -6.68 -3.72 6.68
CA ASP A 184 -6.95 -5.05 7.23
C ASP A 184 -8.41 -5.16 7.66
N PRO A 185 -9.22 -6.04 7.06
CA PRO A 185 -10.63 -6.17 7.43
C PRO A 185 -10.84 -7.09 8.64
N TYR A 186 -9.80 -7.72 9.17
CA TYR A 186 -9.93 -8.69 10.27
C TYR A 186 -10.59 -8.06 11.51
N GLY A 187 -11.66 -8.70 12.01
CA GLY A 187 -12.48 -8.19 13.12
C GLY A 187 -13.47 -7.08 12.73
N GLY A 188 -13.55 -6.74 11.45
CA GLY A 188 -14.42 -5.69 10.90
C GLY A 188 -15.78 -6.17 10.40
N THR A 189 -16.56 -5.22 9.84
CA THR A 189 -17.89 -5.44 9.26
C THR A 189 -17.80 -6.04 7.85
N LEU A 190 -18.93 -6.57 7.35
CA LEU A 190 -19.04 -7.03 5.96
C LEU A 190 -18.66 -5.93 4.95
N GLU A 191 -19.03 -4.67 5.19
CA GLU A 191 -18.67 -3.57 4.29
C GLU A 191 -17.15 -3.31 4.27
N GLN A 192 -16.45 -3.52 5.40
CA GLN A 192 -15.00 -3.40 5.45
C GLN A 192 -14.32 -4.52 4.68
N PHE A 193 -14.83 -5.75 4.75
CA PHE A 193 -14.36 -6.85 3.91
C PHE A 193 -14.66 -6.61 2.43
N ASP A 194 -15.86 -6.11 2.09
CA ASP A 194 -16.23 -5.77 0.72
C ASP A 194 -15.31 -4.68 0.15
N HIS A 195 -15.10 -3.60 0.90
CA HIS A 195 -14.18 -2.54 0.51
C HIS A 195 -12.75 -3.06 0.30
N CYS A 196 -12.26 -3.91 1.20
CA CYS A 196 -10.97 -4.59 1.05
C CYS A 196 -10.92 -5.42 -0.24
N TYR A 197 -11.97 -6.18 -0.53
CA TYR A 197 -12.08 -6.99 -1.75
C TYR A 197 -12.04 -6.12 -3.01
N GLN A 198 -12.79 -5.01 -3.05
CA GLN A 198 -12.80 -4.08 -4.17
C GLN A 198 -11.41 -3.48 -4.46
N LEU A 199 -10.63 -3.19 -3.42
CA LEU A 199 -9.26 -2.71 -3.58
C LEU A 199 -8.34 -3.81 -4.13
N ILE A 200 -8.49 -5.05 -3.66
CA ILE A 200 -7.73 -6.21 -4.14
C ILE A 200 -8.03 -6.47 -5.62
N SER A 201 -9.31 -6.58 -5.97
CA SER A 201 -9.77 -6.91 -7.32
C SER A 201 -9.29 -5.86 -8.33
N GLN A 202 -9.48 -4.58 -8.03
CA GLN A 202 -8.98 -3.48 -8.87
C GLN A 202 -7.45 -3.51 -9.02
N SER A 203 -6.72 -3.84 -7.96
CA SER A 203 -5.26 -3.91 -8.02
C SER A 203 -4.79 -5.09 -8.88
N CYS A 204 -5.42 -6.25 -8.75
CA CYS A 204 -5.13 -7.44 -9.55
C CYS A 204 -5.46 -7.24 -11.03
N ASP A 205 -6.60 -6.62 -11.35
CA ASP A 205 -6.98 -6.30 -12.74
C ASP A 205 -5.92 -5.38 -13.38
N ASN A 206 -5.48 -4.35 -12.66
CA ASN A 206 -4.43 -3.48 -13.17
C ASN A 206 -3.09 -4.22 -13.29
N LEU A 207 -2.71 -5.07 -12.32
CA LEU A 207 -1.48 -5.85 -12.38
C LEU A 207 -1.38 -6.67 -13.67
N LEU A 208 -2.48 -7.30 -14.10
CA LEU A 208 -2.54 -8.06 -15.35
C LEU A 208 -2.28 -7.22 -16.60
N THR A 209 -2.41 -5.90 -16.53
CA THR A 209 -2.04 -4.98 -17.63
C THR A 209 -0.57 -4.59 -17.63
N TYR A 210 0.14 -4.81 -16.51
CA TYR A 210 1.56 -4.47 -16.33
C TYR A 210 2.49 -5.67 -16.51
N ILE A 211 2.05 -6.87 -16.15
CA ILE A 211 2.90 -8.07 -16.24
C ILE A 211 2.76 -8.74 -17.61
N GLU A 212 3.88 -9.25 -18.10
CA GLU A 212 3.89 -10.12 -19.26
C GLU A 212 3.79 -11.57 -18.77
N ILE A 213 2.73 -12.26 -19.19
CA ILE A 213 2.56 -13.69 -18.92
C ILE A 213 3.13 -14.42 -20.13
N PRO A 214 4.29 -15.10 -20.00
CA PRO A 214 4.95 -15.73 -21.14
C PRO A 214 4.06 -16.82 -21.74
N GLU A 215 3.85 -16.75 -23.06
CA GLU A 215 3.19 -17.81 -23.82
C GLU A 215 4.05 -19.07 -23.84
N SER A 216 3.43 -20.24 -24.06
CA SER A 216 4.13 -21.51 -24.17
C SER A 216 5.04 -21.53 -25.40
N ALA A 217 6.28 -21.08 -25.25
CA ALA A 217 7.35 -21.48 -26.15
C ALA A 217 7.51 -23.00 -26.02
N SER A 218 7.30 -23.69 -27.14
CA SER A 218 7.64 -25.09 -27.40
C SER A 218 8.80 -25.61 -26.54
N LEU A 219 8.47 -26.49 -25.59
CA LEU A 219 9.44 -27.38 -24.93
C LEU A 219 9.98 -28.45 -25.91
N HIS A 220 10.23 -28.10 -27.19
CA HIS A 220 10.67 -29.03 -28.23
C HIS A 220 12.03 -28.71 -28.88
N GLU A 221 12.76 -27.66 -28.45
CA GLU A 221 14.05 -27.32 -29.07
C GLU A 221 15.22 -27.16 -28.08
N ARG A 222 15.26 -27.91 -26.98
CA ARG A 222 16.48 -28.02 -26.13
C ARG A 222 16.95 -29.44 -25.90
N SER A 223 16.74 -30.32 -26.88
CA SER A 223 17.26 -31.70 -26.86
C SER A 223 17.79 -32.17 -28.21
N VAL A 224 18.33 -31.26 -29.04
CA VAL A 224 19.27 -31.59 -30.12
C VAL A 224 20.26 -30.45 -30.26
N HIS A 225 21.43 -30.59 -29.63
CA HIS A 225 22.77 -30.33 -30.18
C HIS A 225 23.82 -30.56 -29.10
#